data_AF-A0ABD0PU80-F1
#
_entry.id   AF-A0ABD0PU80-F1
#
_cell.length_a   1.000
_cell.length_b   1.000
_cell.length_c   1.000
_cell.angle_alpha   90.00
_cell.angle_beta   90.00
_cell.angle_gamma   90.00
#
_symmetry.space_group_name_H-M   'P 1'
#
loop_
_entity.id
_entity.type
_entity.pdbx_description
1 polymer ?
#
loop_
_entity_poly.entity_id
_entity_poly.type
_entity_poly.pdbx_seq_one_letter_code
_entity_poly.pdbx_strand_id
1 'polypeptide(L)'
;VINDKIVGTNLVTGLPRSSTSSNRDLIVRTSKLLLPITCEFPRQYEVSDGYLPSLRNAALELAGHSEGIFPFSLELFKNAEFSESYNQPPQLHLRDSLYFGVEPRERVDGLAAFVESCFATPGPKADQALKYYLIRDG
;
A
#
# COMPACT_ATOMS: atom_id res chain seq x y z
N VAL A 1 -23.07 5.92 -51.39
CA VAL A 1 -22.37 4.87 -52.16
C VAL A 1 -21.39 4.19 -51.23
N ILE A 2 -21.75 3.05 -50.63
CA ILE A 2 -20.79 2.24 -49.86
C ILE A 2 -20.54 0.98 -50.70
N ASN A 3 -19.86 1.19 -51.83
CA ASN A 3 -19.44 0.13 -52.76
C ASN A 3 -17.98 -0.26 -52.53
N ASP A 4 -17.38 0.15 -51.41
CA ASP A 4 -15.93 0.02 -51.20
C ASP A 4 -15.56 -1.22 -50.36
N LYS A 5 -15.79 -2.38 -50.98
CA LYS A 5 -15.40 -3.70 -50.46
C LYS A 5 -14.34 -4.32 -51.35
N ILE A 6 -13.38 -4.99 -50.74
CA ILE A 6 -12.39 -5.82 -51.43
C ILE A 6 -13.01 -7.21 -51.57
N VAL A 7 -13.21 -7.64 -52.81
CA VAL A 7 -13.84 -8.93 -53.11
C VAL A 7 -12.79 -9.89 -53.66
N GLY A 8 -12.53 -10.96 -52.90
CA GLY A 8 -11.70 -12.07 -53.34
C GLY A 8 -12.58 -13.19 -53.88
N THR A 9 -12.37 -13.61 -55.13
CA THR A 9 -13.08 -14.75 -55.72
C THR A 9 -12.11 -15.85 -56.09
N ASN A 10 -12.53 -17.10 -55.94
CA ASN A 10 -11.75 -18.27 -56.35
C ASN A 10 -12.68 -19.42 -56.75
N LEU A 11 -12.18 -20.40 -57.48
CA LEU A 11 -12.92 -21.58 -57.92
C LEU A 11 -12.25 -22.84 -57.36
N VAL A 12 -12.91 -23.48 -56.42
CA VAL A 12 -12.43 -24.76 -55.88
C VAL A 12 -12.94 -25.89 -56.77
N THR A 13 -12.01 -26.72 -57.26
CA THR A 13 -12.36 -27.88 -58.11
C THR A 13 -12.17 -29.18 -57.33
N GLY A 14 -13.25 -29.91 -57.12
CA GLY A 14 -13.24 -31.26 -56.56
C GLY A 14 -13.21 -32.30 -57.68
N LEU A 15 -12.17 -33.16 -57.67
CA LEU A 15 -12.08 -34.31 -58.56
C LEU A 15 -12.57 -35.58 -57.82
N PRO A 16 -13.49 -36.37 -58.41
CA PRO A 16 -13.92 -37.63 -57.79
C PRO A 16 -12.77 -38.65 -57.75
N ARG A 17 -12.68 -39.41 -56.64
CA ARG A 17 -11.66 -40.46 -56.48
C ARG A 17 -12.02 -41.68 -57.33
N SER A 18 -11.11 -42.07 -58.22
CA SER A 18 -11.23 -43.27 -59.07
C SER A 18 -10.80 -44.52 -58.29
N SER A 19 -11.62 -45.58 -58.28
CA SER A 19 -11.21 -46.90 -57.79
C SER A 19 -10.36 -47.61 -58.84
N THR A 20 -9.22 -48.15 -58.42
CA THR A 20 -8.16 -48.75 -59.24
C THR A 20 -8.61 -49.98 -60.04
N SER A 21 -8.63 -49.88 -61.37
CA SER A 21 -8.46 -51.03 -62.28
C SER A 21 -8.29 -50.58 -63.74
N SER A 22 -7.12 -50.89 -64.32
CA SER A 22 -6.75 -50.95 -65.74
C SER A 22 -6.15 -49.72 -66.45
N ASN A 23 -5.11 -50.05 -67.24
CA ASN A 23 -4.15 -49.23 -67.98
C ASN A 23 -4.73 -48.47 -69.20
N ARG A 24 -4.11 -47.30 -69.49
CA ARG A 24 -4.14 -46.43 -70.69
C ARG A 24 -5.20 -45.32 -70.72
N ASP A 25 -4.72 -44.09 -70.94
CA ASP A 25 -5.42 -42.83 -71.25
C ASP A 25 -6.89 -42.74 -70.82
N LEU A 26 -7.10 -42.42 -69.55
CA LEU A 26 -8.44 -42.22 -68.98
C LEU A 26 -8.85 -40.74 -69.10
N ILE A 27 -9.64 -40.43 -70.13
CA ILE A 27 -10.48 -39.23 -70.17
C ILE A 27 -11.43 -39.30 -68.95
N VAL A 28 -11.24 -38.42 -67.96
CA VAL A 28 -12.14 -38.33 -66.79
C VAL A 28 -13.52 -37.83 -67.26
N ARG A 29 -14.44 -38.76 -67.55
CA ARG A 29 -15.84 -38.48 -67.94
C ARG A 29 -16.78 -38.24 -66.75
N THR A 30 -16.26 -38.19 -65.53
CA THR A 30 -17.05 -37.92 -64.33
C THR A 30 -17.07 -36.42 -64.02
N SER A 31 -18.27 -35.87 -63.86
CA SER A 31 -18.54 -34.45 -63.61
C SER A 31 -17.65 -33.89 -62.48
N LYS A 32 -16.73 -32.99 -62.82
CA LYS A 32 -15.92 -32.25 -61.84
C LYS A 32 -16.86 -31.35 -61.03
N LEU A 33 -16.71 -31.35 -59.71
CA LEU A 33 -17.43 -30.39 -58.86
C LEU A 33 -16.69 -29.06 -58.92
N LEU A 34 -17.34 -28.02 -59.45
CA LEU A 34 -16.80 -26.67 -59.49
C LEU A 34 -17.57 -25.82 -58.49
N LEU A 35 -16.91 -25.38 -57.42
CA LEU A 35 -17.52 -24.57 -56.37
C LEU A 35 -16.91 -23.16 -56.37
N PRO A 36 -17.60 -22.15 -56.94
CA PRO A 36 -17.14 -20.77 -56.86
C PRO A 36 -17.30 -20.26 -55.43
N ILE A 37 -16.22 -19.71 -54.87
CA ILE A 37 -16.20 -19.09 -53.56
C ILE A 37 -15.94 -17.59 -53.71
N THR A 38 -16.63 -16.80 -52.89
CA THR A 38 -16.45 -15.35 -52.83
C THR A 38 -16.37 -14.93 -51.38
N CYS A 39 -15.32 -14.18 -51.04
CA CYS A 39 -15.16 -13.56 -49.73
C CYS A 39 -15.17 -12.04 -49.92
N GLU A 40 -15.96 -11.35 -49.11
CA GLU A 40 -16.07 -9.90 -49.14
C GLU A 40 -15.48 -9.31 -47.86
N PHE A 41 -14.52 -8.40 -48.01
CA PHE A 41 -13.89 -7.70 -46.90
C PHE A 41 -14.16 -6.20 -47.02
N PRO A 42 -14.57 -5.50 -45.96
CA PRO A 42 -14.70 -4.05 -45.99
C PRO A 42 -13.31 -3.43 -46.21
N ARG A 43 -13.18 -2.42 -47.11
CA ARG A 43 -11.87 -1.76 -47.34
C ARG A 43 -11.40 -0.98 -46.11
N GLN A 44 -12.34 -0.50 -45.31
CA GLN A 44 -12.08 0.22 -44.08
C GLN A 44 -12.86 -0.46 -42.94
N TYR A 45 -12.15 -0.82 -41.88
CA TYR A 45 -12.73 -1.40 -40.68
C TYR A 45 -12.27 -0.56 -39.48
N GLU A 46 -13.21 -0.08 -38.69
CA GLU A 46 -12.89 0.64 -37.46
C GLU A 46 -12.50 -0.37 -36.37
N VAL A 47 -11.24 -0.31 -35.94
CA VAL A 47 -10.76 -1.06 -34.78
C VAL A 47 -10.86 -0.16 -33.56
N SER A 48 -11.63 -0.55 -32.54
CA SER A 48 -11.52 0.09 -31.23
C SER A 48 -10.29 -0.48 -30.54
N ASP A 49 -9.23 0.32 -30.37
CA ASP A 49 -8.20 -0.02 -29.40
C ASP A 49 -8.85 0.08 -28.01
N GLY A 50 -9.17 -1.06 -27.42
CA GLY A 50 -9.72 -1.17 -26.07
C GLY A 50 -8.68 -0.86 -25.00
N TYR A 51 -7.79 0.10 -25.25
CA TYR A 51 -6.82 0.55 -24.27
C TYR A 51 -7.53 1.35 -23.18
N LEU A 52 -8.04 0.62 -22.19
CA LEU A 52 -8.36 1.17 -20.88
C LEU A 52 -7.03 1.31 -20.14
N PRO A 53 -6.51 2.53 -19.89
CA PRO A 53 -5.32 2.69 -19.08
C PRO A 53 -5.60 2.06 -17.71
N SER A 54 -4.90 0.99 -17.40
CA SER A 54 -4.90 0.42 -16.06
C SER A 54 -4.36 1.49 -15.11
N LEU A 55 -5.25 2.13 -14.33
CA LEU A 55 -4.89 2.95 -13.16
C LEU A 55 -4.29 2.08 -12.02
N ARG A 56 -3.48 1.07 -12.36
CA ARG A 56 -2.64 0.31 -11.41
C ARG A 56 -1.31 1.02 -11.14
N ASN A 57 -1.24 2.32 -11.33
CA ASN A 57 -0.29 3.10 -10.56
C ASN A 57 -1.00 3.45 -9.27
N ALA A 58 -1.13 2.48 -8.36
CA ALA A 58 -1.28 2.83 -6.96
C ALA A 58 -0.14 3.80 -6.67
N ALA A 59 -0.46 5.01 -6.22
CA ALA A 59 0.56 5.95 -5.79
C ALA A 59 1.54 5.18 -4.89
N LEU A 60 2.84 5.34 -5.13
CA LEU A 60 3.86 4.72 -4.31
C LEU A 60 3.59 5.10 -2.84
N GLU A 61 3.03 4.18 -2.06
CA GLU A 61 2.82 4.38 -0.63
C GLU A 61 4.16 4.21 0.08
N LEU A 62 4.88 5.33 0.20
CA LEU A 62 6.06 5.40 1.04
C LEU A 62 5.61 5.38 2.50
N ALA A 63 5.68 4.21 3.14
CA ALA A 63 5.59 4.12 4.59
C ALA A 63 6.86 4.74 5.20
N GLY A 64 6.79 6.03 5.53
CA GLY A 64 7.83 6.70 6.29
C GLY A 64 7.80 6.21 7.73
N HIS A 65 8.90 5.63 8.20
CA HIS A 65 9.11 5.38 9.62
C HIS A 65 9.85 6.59 10.19
N SER A 66 9.21 7.28 11.13
CA SER A 66 9.82 8.37 11.88
C SER A 66 9.83 7.99 13.35
N GLU A 67 11.00 8.02 13.95
CA GLU A 67 11.18 7.89 15.39
C GLU A 67 11.23 9.31 15.98
N GLY A 68 10.34 9.59 16.92
CA GLY A 68 10.28 10.85 17.65
C GLY A 68 10.68 10.66 19.10
N ILE A 69 11.39 11.64 19.67
CA ILE A 69 11.65 11.70 21.12
C ILE A 69 10.58 12.60 21.73
N PHE A 70 9.82 12.10 22.70
CA PHE A 70 8.85 12.89 23.47
C PHE A 70 9.44 13.29 24.82
N PRO A 71 10.03 14.49 24.96
CA PRO A 71 10.65 14.89 26.21
C PRO A 71 9.59 15.21 27.28
N PHE A 72 9.89 14.81 28.51
CA PHE A 72 9.11 15.15 29.70
C PHE A 72 9.86 16.14 30.57
N SER A 73 9.13 17.01 31.27
CA SER A 73 9.62 17.82 32.38
C SER A 73 9.12 17.23 33.70
N LEU A 74 10.02 17.21 34.69
CA LEU A 74 9.67 17.02 36.09
C LEU A 74 9.99 18.33 36.81
N GLU A 75 8.99 18.92 37.45
CA GLU A 75 9.13 20.19 38.18
C GLU A 75 8.65 20.07 39.62
N LEU A 76 9.31 20.82 40.51
CA LEU A 76 8.91 20.94 41.91
C LEU A 76 8.06 22.21 42.10
N PHE A 77 6.96 22.09 42.84
CA PHE A 77 6.00 23.15 43.07
C PHE A 77 5.90 23.52 44.54
N LYS A 78 5.63 24.80 44.82
CA LYS A 78 5.49 25.35 46.17
C LYS A 78 4.14 25.03 46.81
N ASN A 79 3.14 24.71 46.00
CA ASN A 79 1.75 24.55 46.43
C ASN A 79 1.07 23.37 45.74
N ALA A 80 -0.04 22.90 46.33
CA ALA A 80 -0.79 21.73 45.88
C ALA A 80 -1.54 21.98 44.57
N GLU A 81 -1.73 23.25 44.20
CA GLU A 81 -2.35 23.67 42.95
C GLU A 81 -1.39 23.63 41.75
N PHE A 82 -0.10 23.29 41.97
CA PHE A 82 0.94 23.22 40.94
C PHE A 82 1.08 24.55 40.16
N SER A 83 0.85 25.67 40.83
CA SER A 83 0.78 27.00 40.18
C SER A 83 2.10 27.77 40.21
N GLU A 84 2.97 27.44 41.16
CA GLU A 84 4.26 28.13 41.35
C GLU A 84 5.40 27.13 41.50
N SER A 85 6.32 27.12 40.55
CA SER A 85 7.49 26.24 40.56
C SER A 85 8.68 26.83 41.33
N TYR A 86 9.59 25.96 41.75
CA TYR A 86 10.87 26.36 42.34
C TYR A 86 11.92 26.61 41.25
N ASN A 87 12.59 27.77 41.30
CA ASN A 87 13.70 28.09 40.40
C ASN A 87 15.04 27.44 40.81
N GLN A 88 15.13 26.98 42.06
CA GLN A 88 16.31 26.36 42.67
C GLN A 88 15.85 25.27 43.64
N PRO A 89 16.68 24.24 43.92
CA PRO A 89 16.32 23.18 44.86
C PRO A 89 15.84 23.75 46.21
N PRO A 90 14.65 23.35 46.71
CA PRO A 90 14.12 23.88 47.95
C PRO A 90 14.87 23.35 49.18
N GLN A 91 14.94 24.16 50.23
CA GLN A 91 15.24 23.68 51.57
C GLN A 91 13.93 23.32 52.27
N LEU A 92 13.85 22.09 52.79
CA LEU A 92 12.64 21.53 53.38
C LEU A 92 12.93 21.05 54.81
N HIS A 93 11.91 21.12 55.65
CA HIS A 93 11.92 20.57 56.99
C HIS A 93 11.11 19.27 57.04
N LEU A 94 11.33 18.48 58.09
CA LEU A 94 10.49 17.32 58.34
C LEU A 94 9.03 17.76 58.50
N ARG A 95 8.13 17.01 57.86
CA ARG A 95 6.68 17.26 57.77
C ARG A 95 6.25 18.34 56.77
N ASP A 96 7.18 19.00 56.09
CA ASP A 96 6.81 19.81 54.93
C ASP A 96 6.26 18.91 53.82
N SER A 97 5.27 19.40 53.08
CA SER A 97 4.76 18.72 51.89
C SER A 97 5.56 19.14 50.67
N LEU A 98 6.02 18.17 49.90
CA LEU A 98 6.73 18.39 48.64
C LEU A 98 5.80 18.05 47.48
N TYR A 99 5.52 19.04 46.62
CA TYR A 99 4.69 18.86 45.44
C TYR A 99 5.58 18.78 44.20
N PHE A 100 5.32 17.83 43.33
CA PHE A 100 6.02 17.70 42.05
C PHE A 100 5.06 17.24 40.96
N GLY A 101 5.29 17.73 39.74
CA GLY A 101 4.51 17.41 38.56
C GLY A 101 5.39 16.83 37.47
N VAL A 102 4.83 15.91 36.68
CA VAL A 102 5.45 15.38 35.47
C VAL A 102 4.53 15.69 34.30
N GLU A 103 5.04 16.39 33.29
CA GLU A 103 4.28 16.69 32.10
C GLU A 103 5.11 16.47 30.82
N PRO A 104 4.47 16.04 29.71
CA PRO A 104 5.13 16.03 28.42
C PRO A 104 5.29 17.48 27.93
N ARG A 105 6.45 17.80 27.35
CA ARG A 105 6.69 19.15 26.80
C ARG A 105 5.86 19.43 25.56
N GLU A 106 5.50 18.38 24.83
CA GLU A 106 4.64 18.45 23.66
C GLU A 106 3.42 17.58 23.90
N ARG A 107 2.23 18.17 23.76
CA ARG A 107 0.98 17.45 23.89
C ARG A 107 0.61 16.85 22.54
N VAL A 108 0.37 15.55 22.54
CA VAL A 108 -0.05 14.79 21.37
C VAL A 108 -1.37 14.11 21.72
N ASP A 109 -2.35 14.26 20.85
CA ASP A 109 -3.67 13.66 21.06
C ASP A 109 -3.56 12.13 21.13
N GLY A 110 -4.24 11.54 22.10
CA GLY A 110 -4.25 10.09 22.33
C GLY A 110 -3.06 9.57 23.16
N LEU A 111 -2.14 10.43 23.59
CA LEU A 111 -1.06 10.07 24.51
C LEU A 111 -1.34 10.59 25.93
N ALA A 112 -1.00 9.78 26.93
CA ALA A 112 -1.11 10.13 28.35
C ALA A 112 0.22 9.87 29.06
N ALA A 113 0.55 10.73 30.03
CA ALA A 113 1.70 10.52 30.90
C ALA A 113 1.37 9.49 31.98
N PHE A 114 2.27 8.52 32.18
CA PHE A 114 2.14 7.46 33.17
C PHE A 114 3.48 7.27 33.87
N VAL A 115 3.49 7.22 35.21
CA VAL A 115 4.72 7.23 36.02
C VAL A 115 4.93 5.87 36.67
N GLU A 116 5.47 4.93 35.89
CA GLU A 116 5.70 3.54 36.31
C GLU A 116 6.49 3.43 37.63
N SER A 117 7.52 4.26 37.78
CA SER A 117 8.30 4.33 39.01
C SER A 117 8.83 5.72 39.30
N CYS A 118 8.84 6.08 40.58
CA CYS A 118 9.41 7.33 41.08
C CYS A 118 10.17 7.03 42.37
N PHE A 119 11.44 7.43 42.44
CA PHE A 119 12.29 7.19 43.60
C PHE A 119 13.29 8.32 43.81
N ALA A 120 13.69 8.51 45.05
CA ALA A 120 14.76 9.42 45.44
C ALA A 120 16.08 8.66 45.64
N THR A 121 17.19 9.32 45.29
CA THR A 121 18.56 8.85 45.50
C THR A 121 19.32 9.86 46.38
N PRO A 122 20.24 9.40 47.26
CA PRO A 122 21.05 10.32 48.08
C PRO A 122 21.98 11.24 47.27
N GLY A 123 22.38 10.84 46.07
CA GLY A 123 23.17 11.68 45.17
C GLY A 123 22.51 11.86 43.79
N PRO A 124 23.19 12.55 42.86
CA PRO A 124 22.59 13.02 41.61
C PRO A 124 22.41 11.94 40.53
N LYS A 125 22.85 10.69 40.79
CA LYS A 125 22.79 9.62 39.79
C LYS A 125 21.63 8.67 40.09
N ALA A 126 20.87 8.34 39.04
CA ALA A 126 19.71 7.44 39.14
C ALA A 126 20.09 5.95 39.28
N ASP A 127 21.32 5.57 38.92
CA ASP A 127 21.84 4.20 38.96
C ASP A 127 22.41 3.79 40.33
N GLN A 128 22.18 4.59 41.37
CA GLN A 128 22.63 4.28 42.72
C GLN A 128 21.92 3.04 43.27
N ALA A 129 22.67 2.24 44.05
CA ALA A 129 22.14 1.04 44.69
C ALA A 129 21.04 1.35 45.72
N LEU A 130 21.12 2.49 46.40
CA LEU A 130 20.14 2.92 47.39
C LEU A 130 19.05 3.78 46.73
N LYS A 131 17.80 3.32 46.79
CA LYS A 131 16.63 3.98 46.21
C LYS A 131 15.47 4.01 47.21
N TYR A 132 14.87 5.19 47.38
CA TYR A 132 13.69 5.38 48.21
C TYR A 132 12.47 5.59 47.30
N TYR A 133 11.63 4.58 47.19
CA TYR A 133 10.50 4.61 46.26
C TYR A 133 9.34 5.44 46.81
N LEU A 134 8.88 6.38 46.00
CA LEU A 134 7.65 7.15 46.18
C LEU A 134 6.49 6.47 45.43
N ILE A 135 6.78 5.96 44.23
CA ILE A 135 5.89 5.15 43.38
C ILE A 135 6.68 3.93 42.93
N ARG A 136 6.08 2.75 43.06
CA ARG A 136 6.62 1.48 42.56
C ARG A 136 5.50 0.72 41.88
N ASP A 137 5.71 0.39 40.61
CA ASP A 137 4.76 -0.34 39.75
C ASP A 137 3.42 0.42 39.61
N GLY A 138 3.49 1.72 39.25
CA GLY A 138 2.38 2.69 39.35
C GLY A 138 1.93 3.35 38.07
#